data_AF-A0A378T8K9-F1
#
_entry.id   AF-A0A378T8K9-F1
#
_cell.length_a   1.000
_cell.length_b   1.000
_cell.length_c   1.000
_cell.angle_alpha   90.00
_cell.angle_beta   90.00
_cell.angle_gamma   90.00
#
_symmetry.space_group_name_H-M   'P 1'
#
loop_
_entity.id
_entity.type
_entity.pdbx_description
1 polymer ?
#
loop_
_entity_poly.entity_id
_entity_poly.type
_entity_poly.pdbx_seq_one_letter_code
_entity_poly.pdbx_strand_id
1 'polypeptide(L)'
;MNSKEIYRLFNKLHTFSRVQNIFNDKKYTDTHTHNEYDYLGEGDSFQKDNFEEMLSEFFGNVPLYVGININKSYLAMPTELTPLILPYVGKKDIQIMNQEMTKIVIFNNLGSFTKGHLIHYSKSREREQGTPLQVKFYDNISENKYKKVSYALNDILPKIEQVLNQDYGGTMEHLWIDLLLVEHYKPFNFRFQKRVNDGDFYYNVGHYTAVPDFTILDTLNDDNEIRQYALSVFYHSMQILEKKYKQLGGFNAKKFRQDFKDTCQEFGIYFE
;
A
#
# COMPACT_ATOMS: atom_id res chain seq x y z
N MET A 1 12.87 -13.32 -25.22
CA MET A 1 11.43 -13.33 -24.88
C MET A 1 10.64 -12.96 -26.12
N ASN A 2 9.54 -13.66 -26.40
CA ASN A 2 8.63 -13.29 -27.50
C ASN A 2 7.71 -12.11 -27.09
N SER A 3 7.00 -11.53 -28.06
CA SER A 3 6.08 -10.40 -27.82
C SER A 3 5.09 -10.64 -26.67
N LYS A 4 4.52 -11.85 -26.58
CA LYS A 4 3.53 -12.18 -25.53
C LYS A 4 4.16 -12.21 -24.15
N GLU A 5 5.39 -12.73 -24.06
CA GLU A 5 6.16 -12.79 -22.81
C GLU A 5 6.53 -11.38 -22.32
N ILE A 6 6.96 -10.50 -23.23
CA ILE A 6 7.30 -9.11 -22.91
C ILE A 6 6.05 -8.37 -22.42
N TYR A 7 4.93 -8.48 -23.15
CA TYR A 7 3.68 -7.84 -22.73
C TYR A 7 3.18 -8.33 -21.36
N ARG A 8 3.30 -9.65 -21.09
CA ARG A 8 2.97 -10.22 -19.77
C ARG A 8 3.91 -9.75 -18.67
N LEU A 9 5.18 -9.50 -18.98
CA LEU A 9 6.14 -8.96 -18.02
C LEU A 9 5.68 -7.58 -17.53
N PHE A 10 5.35 -6.71 -18.47
CA PHE A 10 4.82 -5.38 -18.19
C PHE A 10 3.54 -5.40 -17.33
N ASN A 11 2.59 -6.28 -17.67
CA ASN A 11 1.36 -6.43 -16.86
C ASN A 11 1.63 -6.92 -15.43
N LYS A 12 2.69 -7.70 -15.20
CA LYS A 12 3.08 -8.14 -13.85
C LYS A 12 3.68 -7.01 -13.01
N LEU A 13 4.35 -6.02 -13.63
CA LEU A 13 4.97 -4.91 -12.89
C LEU A 13 3.94 -4.12 -12.10
N HIS A 14 2.76 -3.88 -12.67
CA HIS A 14 1.63 -3.22 -11.98
C HIS A 14 1.20 -3.94 -10.69
N THR A 15 1.55 -5.22 -10.51
CA THR A 15 1.20 -6.02 -9.32
C THR A 15 2.35 -6.10 -8.30
N PHE A 16 3.60 -5.94 -8.73
CA PHE A 16 4.77 -6.25 -7.90
C PHE A 16 5.79 -5.11 -7.78
N SER A 17 5.61 -4.02 -8.51
CA SER A 17 6.60 -2.95 -8.61
C SER A 17 5.94 -1.59 -8.49
N ARG A 18 6.66 -0.62 -7.92
CA ARG A 18 6.31 0.81 -7.97
C ARG A 18 7.29 1.53 -8.88
N VAL A 19 6.80 2.53 -9.61
CA VAL A 19 7.66 3.46 -10.34
C VAL A 19 7.98 4.64 -9.42
N GLN A 20 9.25 4.78 -9.06
CA GLN A 20 9.78 6.00 -8.44
C GLN A 20 10.07 7.00 -9.56
N ASN A 21 9.17 7.97 -9.75
CA ASN A 21 9.27 8.97 -10.81
C ASN A 21 10.52 9.84 -10.61
N ILE A 22 11.15 10.21 -11.72
CA ILE A 22 12.29 11.13 -11.75
C ILE A 22 11.92 12.30 -12.64
N PHE A 23 12.04 13.52 -12.10
CA PHE A 23 11.81 14.76 -12.85
C PHE A 23 12.90 15.77 -12.50
N ASN A 24 13.55 16.37 -13.50
CA ASN A 24 14.68 17.31 -13.32
C ASN A 24 15.71 16.83 -12.27
N ASP A 25 16.17 15.57 -12.39
CA ASP A 25 17.09 14.89 -11.47
C ASP A 25 16.64 14.74 -10.00
N LYS A 26 15.40 15.13 -9.69
CA LYS A 26 14.78 14.92 -8.37
C LYS A 26 14.03 13.60 -8.35
N LYS A 27 14.24 12.82 -7.28
CA LYS A 27 13.55 11.54 -7.04
C LYS A 27 12.25 11.79 -6.29
N TYR A 28 11.14 11.31 -6.83
CA TYR A 28 9.83 11.37 -6.21
C TYR A 28 9.35 9.96 -5.89
N THR A 29 9.12 9.69 -4.61
CA THR A 29 8.68 8.37 -4.13
C THR A 29 7.21 8.11 -4.39
N ASP A 30 6.43 9.12 -4.77
CA ASP A 30 4.98 9.01 -4.88
C ASP A 30 4.42 9.40 -6.26
N THR A 31 3.64 8.48 -6.82
CA THR A 31 2.89 8.63 -8.08
C THR A 31 1.61 9.44 -7.93
N HIS A 32 1.22 9.82 -6.70
CA HIS A 32 -0.06 10.49 -6.45
C HIS A 32 0.08 11.98 -6.11
N THR A 33 1.26 12.43 -5.66
CA THR A 33 1.45 13.81 -5.20
C THR A 33 2.16 14.72 -6.20
N HIS A 34 2.92 14.20 -7.17
CA HIS A 34 3.51 14.98 -8.27
C HIS A 34 3.51 14.17 -9.57
N ASN A 35 2.51 14.40 -10.42
CA ASN A 35 2.46 13.89 -11.78
C ASN A 35 2.87 15.00 -12.75
N GLU A 36 4.15 15.37 -12.73
CA GLU A 36 4.72 16.18 -13.81
C GLU A 36 5.02 15.24 -14.97
N TYR A 37 4.34 15.48 -16.09
CA TYR A 37 4.51 14.71 -17.32
C TYR A 37 5.35 15.51 -18.29
N ASP A 38 6.33 14.86 -18.90
CA ASP A 38 7.00 15.41 -20.07
C ASP A 38 6.15 15.12 -21.31
N TYR A 39 5.96 16.13 -22.17
CA TYR A 39 5.19 16.00 -23.40
C TYR A 39 6.12 15.95 -24.61
N LEU A 40 6.06 14.86 -25.37
CA LEU A 40 6.86 14.68 -26.58
C LEU A 40 6.09 14.93 -27.87
N GLY A 41 4.80 15.29 -27.81
CA GLY A 41 3.98 15.44 -29.01
C GLY A 41 3.49 14.11 -29.58
N GLU A 42 2.68 14.18 -30.63
CA GLU A 42 2.16 13.04 -31.39
C GLU A 42 2.22 13.29 -32.90
N GLY A 43 2.34 12.22 -33.70
CA GLY A 43 2.41 12.32 -35.16
C GLY A 43 3.54 13.25 -35.62
N ASP A 44 3.21 14.28 -36.40
CA ASP A 44 4.17 15.25 -36.94
C ASP A 44 4.73 16.19 -35.88
N SER A 45 4.08 16.31 -34.72
CA SER A 45 4.57 17.11 -33.58
C SER A 45 5.50 16.34 -32.66
N PHE A 46 5.77 15.06 -32.97
CA PHE A 46 6.63 14.22 -32.14
C PHE A 46 8.07 14.72 -32.12
N GLN A 47 8.56 15.06 -30.94
CA GLN A 47 9.90 15.56 -30.68
C GLN A 47 10.91 14.41 -30.68
N LYS A 48 11.21 13.88 -31.86
CA LYS A 48 12.07 12.73 -32.07
C LYS A 48 13.43 12.86 -31.38
N ASP A 49 14.12 13.97 -31.62
CA ASP A 49 15.50 14.14 -31.13
C ASP A 49 15.53 14.16 -29.60
N ASN A 50 14.58 14.86 -28.97
CA ASN A 50 14.41 14.88 -27.51
C ASN A 50 14.10 13.50 -26.93
N PHE A 51 13.30 12.69 -27.65
CA PHE A 51 12.99 11.32 -27.24
C PHE A 51 14.23 10.42 -27.28
N GLU A 52 15.00 10.48 -28.37
CA GLU A 52 16.21 9.66 -28.55
C GLU A 52 17.31 10.05 -27.55
N GLU A 53 17.49 11.34 -27.30
CA GLU A 53 18.37 11.87 -26.25
C GLU A 53 17.94 11.35 -24.87
N MET A 54 16.66 11.49 -24.51
CA MET A 54 16.13 11.01 -23.23
C MET A 54 16.37 9.51 -23.02
N LEU A 55 16.14 8.69 -24.05
CA LEU A 55 16.39 7.25 -23.97
C LEU A 55 17.87 6.96 -23.76
N SER A 56 18.75 7.63 -24.50
CA SER A 56 20.20 7.45 -24.40
C SER A 56 20.72 7.85 -23.02
N GLU A 57 20.29 9.00 -22.49
CA GLU A 57 20.68 9.45 -21.15
C GLU A 57 20.15 8.53 -20.05
N PHE A 58 18.87 8.15 -20.15
CA PHE A 58 18.22 7.43 -19.06
C PHE A 58 18.57 5.94 -19.04
N PHE A 59 18.58 5.28 -20.20
CA PHE A 59 18.84 3.85 -20.30
C PHE A 59 20.27 3.51 -20.71
N GLY A 60 20.98 4.43 -21.37
CA GLY A 60 22.22 4.12 -22.09
C GLY A 60 21.95 3.38 -23.41
N ASN A 61 23.03 2.94 -24.06
CA ASN A 61 22.95 2.24 -25.34
C ASN A 61 22.84 0.71 -25.17
N VAL A 62 21.74 0.26 -24.56
CA VAL A 62 21.46 -1.17 -24.33
C VAL A 62 20.09 -1.56 -24.90
N PRO A 63 19.86 -2.83 -25.30
CA PRO A 63 18.56 -3.29 -25.75
C PRO A 63 17.47 -3.07 -24.69
N LEU A 64 16.30 -2.59 -25.12
CA LEU A 64 15.16 -2.27 -24.26
C LEU A 64 13.94 -3.14 -24.60
N TYR A 65 13.23 -3.57 -23.57
CA TYR A 65 11.90 -4.16 -23.72
C TYR A 65 10.89 -3.06 -24.02
N VAL A 66 10.07 -3.26 -25.05
CA VAL A 66 9.02 -2.35 -25.47
C VAL A 66 7.69 -3.08 -25.43
N GLY A 67 6.76 -2.60 -24.60
CA GLY A 67 5.41 -3.12 -24.45
C GLY A 67 4.38 -2.17 -25.04
N ILE A 68 3.62 -2.64 -26.03
CA ILE A 68 2.51 -1.86 -26.63
C ILE A 68 1.21 -2.69 -26.57
N ASN A 69 1.29 -3.92 -27.05
CA ASN A 69 0.24 -4.92 -26.84
C ASN A 69 0.80 -6.34 -26.98
N ILE A 70 -0.04 -7.33 -26.70
CA ILE A 70 0.31 -8.76 -26.68
C ILE A 70 1.04 -9.24 -27.94
N ASN A 71 0.75 -8.68 -29.12
CA ASN A 71 1.33 -9.09 -30.41
C ASN A 71 2.31 -8.06 -31.00
N LYS A 72 2.52 -6.94 -30.31
CA LYS A 72 3.37 -5.82 -30.75
C LYS A 72 4.24 -5.36 -29.59
N SER A 73 5.05 -6.27 -29.07
CA SER A 73 6.04 -5.99 -28.05
C SER A 73 7.39 -6.57 -28.49
N TYR A 74 8.48 -5.86 -28.18
CA TYR A 74 9.77 -6.06 -28.83
C TYR A 74 10.93 -5.94 -27.86
N LEU A 75 12.07 -6.50 -28.24
CA LEU A 75 13.38 -6.12 -27.71
C LEU A 75 14.07 -5.32 -28.83
N ALA A 76 14.46 -4.08 -28.57
CA ALA A 76 15.02 -3.19 -29.59
C ALA A 76 16.03 -2.22 -28.99
N MET A 77 16.99 -1.75 -29.80
CA MET A 77 17.94 -0.72 -29.38
C MET A 77 17.25 0.66 -29.32
N PRO A 78 17.71 1.60 -28.47
CA PRO A 78 17.15 2.95 -28.40
C PRO A 78 17.00 3.63 -29.77
N THR A 79 18.00 3.47 -30.64
CA THR A 79 18.04 4.02 -32.01
C THR A 79 16.97 3.44 -32.94
N GLU A 80 16.36 2.33 -32.59
CA GLU A 80 15.32 1.64 -33.38
C GLU A 80 13.91 1.96 -32.85
N LEU A 81 13.78 2.62 -31.69
CA LEU A 81 12.49 2.74 -30.99
C LEU A 81 11.53 3.73 -31.62
N THR A 82 12.02 4.88 -32.08
CA THR A 82 11.19 5.92 -32.70
C THR A 82 10.21 5.36 -33.76
N PRO A 83 10.67 4.68 -34.83
CA PRO A 83 9.75 4.16 -35.85
C PRO A 83 8.83 3.05 -35.33
N LEU A 84 9.21 2.33 -34.26
CA LEU A 84 8.40 1.26 -33.67
C LEU A 84 7.23 1.80 -32.85
N ILE A 85 7.43 2.91 -32.12
CA ILE A 85 6.43 3.43 -31.18
C ILE A 85 5.56 4.53 -31.78
N LEU A 86 6.09 5.32 -32.73
CA LEU A 86 5.42 6.50 -33.28
C LEU A 86 3.99 6.23 -33.79
N PRO A 87 3.68 5.09 -34.44
CA PRO A 87 2.30 4.79 -34.87
C PRO A 87 1.28 4.68 -33.73
N TYR A 88 1.76 4.49 -32.49
CA TYR A 88 0.97 4.19 -31.28
C TYR A 88 0.98 5.31 -30.24
N VAL A 89 1.93 6.26 -30.30
CA VAL A 89 1.93 7.46 -29.45
C VAL A 89 0.60 8.20 -29.59
N GLY A 90 0.01 8.64 -28.47
CA GLY A 90 -1.30 9.31 -28.45
C GLY A 90 -2.50 8.38 -28.71
N LYS A 91 -2.29 7.08 -28.88
CA LYS A 91 -3.34 6.10 -29.18
C LYS A 91 -3.39 4.94 -28.19
N LYS A 92 -2.24 4.58 -27.62
CA LYS A 92 -2.09 3.48 -26.67
C LYS A 92 -1.03 3.80 -25.64
N ASP A 93 -1.13 3.16 -24.50
CA ASP A 93 -0.03 3.14 -23.53
C ASP A 93 1.15 2.36 -24.12
N ILE A 94 2.33 2.94 -24.00
CA ILE A 94 3.60 2.34 -24.41
C ILE A 94 4.51 2.30 -23.19
N GLN A 95 5.13 1.16 -22.95
CA GLN A 95 6.06 0.99 -21.84
C GLN A 95 7.42 0.56 -22.36
N ILE A 96 8.48 1.21 -21.91
CA ILE A 96 9.87 0.93 -22.32
C ILE A 96 10.69 0.67 -21.06
N MET A 97 11.43 -0.44 -21.01
CA MET A 97 12.13 -0.87 -19.80
C MET A 97 13.48 -1.50 -20.15
N ASN A 98 14.49 -1.29 -19.31
CA ASN A 98 15.77 -2.00 -19.48
C ASN A 98 15.64 -3.49 -19.14
N GLN A 99 16.58 -4.30 -19.62
CA GLN A 99 16.50 -5.75 -19.43
C GLN A 99 16.61 -6.19 -17.96
N GLU A 100 17.28 -5.41 -17.12
CA GLU A 100 17.42 -5.63 -15.68
C GLU A 100 16.14 -5.28 -14.90
N MET A 101 15.16 -4.65 -15.56
CA MET A 101 13.88 -4.23 -14.98
C MET A 101 14.05 -3.23 -13.83
N THR A 102 15.03 -2.35 -13.91
CA THR A 102 15.33 -1.34 -12.86
C THR A 102 14.93 0.08 -13.26
N LYS A 103 14.68 0.32 -14.55
CA LYS A 103 14.29 1.61 -15.12
C LYS A 103 13.13 1.42 -16.08
N ILE A 104 12.18 2.34 -16.09
CA ILE A 104 11.01 2.30 -16.98
C ILE A 104 10.62 3.71 -17.46
N VAL A 105 10.09 3.78 -18.68
CA VAL A 105 9.38 4.92 -19.24
C VAL A 105 7.97 4.45 -19.60
N ILE A 106 6.95 5.22 -19.20
CA ILE A 106 5.55 4.91 -19.47
C ILE A 106 4.94 6.11 -20.21
N PHE A 107 4.53 5.88 -21.45
CA PHE A 107 3.70 6.79 -22.23
C PHE A 107 2.24 6.48 -21.96
N ASN A 108 1.44 7.52 -21.79
CA ASN A 108 0.00 7.40 -21.81
C ASN A 108 -0.55 7.62 -23.23
N ASN A 109 -1.84 7.35 -23.39
CA ASN A 109 -2.60 7.61 -24.60
C ASN A 109 -2.79 9.10 -24.94
N LEU A 110 -2.22 10.05 -24.19
CA LEU A 110 -2.24 11.48 -24.49
C LEU A 110 -0.91 11.98 -25.07
N GLY A 111 0.05 11.09 -25.30
CA GLY A 111 1.38 11.46 -25.83
C GLY A 111 2.31 12.09 -24.80
N SER A 112 1.96 12.05 -23.52
CA SER A 112 2.86 12.41 -22.44
C SER A 112 3.46 11.17 -21.79
N PHE A 113 4.60 11.32 -21.13
CA PHE A 113 5.31 10.21 -20.51
C PHE A 113 5.82 10.54 -19.10
N THR A 114 6.07 9.48 -18.35
CA THR A 114 6.85 9.52 -17.11
C THR A 114 8.02 8.56 -17.22
N LYS A 115 9.13 8.88 -16.54
CA LYS A 115 10.30 8.00 -16.40
C LYS A 115 10.64 7.80 -14.94
N GLY A 116 11.16 6.63 -14.60
CA GLY A 116 11.46 6.33 -13.22
C GLY A 116 12.18 5.01 -12.98
N HIS A 117 12.61 4.82 -11.73
CA HIS A 117 13.19 3.56 -11.28
C HIS A 117 12.09 2.60 -10.83
N LEU A 118 12.21 1.34 -11.24
CA LEU A 118 11.34 0.28 -10.76
C LEU A 118 11.86 -0.23 -9.41
N ILE A 119 11.02 -0.08 -8.38
CA ILE A 119 11.24 -0.68 -7.07
C ILE A 119 10.43 -1.98 -7.03
N HIS A 120 11.12 -3.11 -6.91
CA HIS A 120 10.47 -4.42 -6.83
C HIS A 120 10.15 -4.79 -5.39
N TYR A 121 8.90 -5.14 -5.15
CA TYR A 121 8.42 -5.61 -3.87
C TYR A 121 8.21 -7.12 -3.97
N SER A 122 8.90 -7.88 -3.13
CA SER A 122 8.69 -9.33 -3.02
C SER A 122 7.23 -9.64 -2.64
N LYS A 123 6.72 -10.83 -2.96
CA LYS A 123 5.36 -11.26 -2.53
C LYS A 123 5.24 -11.46 -1.01
N SER A 124 6.38 -11.68 -0.36
CA SER A 124 6.52 -11.92 1.06
C SER A 124 7.97 -11.64 1.45
N ARG A 125 8.19 -11.29 2.71
CA ARG A 125 9.52 -11.26 3.32
C ARG A 125 9.44 -11.79 4.74
N GLU A 126 10.59 -12.15 5.28
CA GLU A 126 10.73 -12.37 6.72
C GLU A 126 10.72 -11.02 7.42
N ARG A 127 10.14 -10.99 8.63
CA ARG A 127 10.18 -9.81 9.49
C ARG A 127 11.62 -9.58 9.93
N GLU A 128 12.06 -8.34 9.85
CA GLU A 128 13.36 -7.91 10.37
C GLU A 128 13.37 -8.03 11.90
N GLN A 129 14.39 -8.72 12.44
CA GLN A 129 14.47 -9.00 13.87
C GLN A 129 14.61 -7.71 14.69
N GLY A 130 13.85 -7.59 15.78
CA GLY A 130 13.89 -6.42 16.66
C GLY A 130 13.12 -5.20 16.15
N THR A 131 12.49 -5.27 14.97
CA THR A 131 11.59 -4.20 14.52
C THR A 131 10.32 -4.19 15.36
N PRO A 132 9.87 -3.07 15.92
CA PRO A 132 8.62 -3.02 16.65
C PRO A 132 7.42 -3.39 15.76
N LEU A 133 6.40 -4.02 16.34
CA LEU A 133 5.09 -4.12 15.71
C LEU A 133 4.56 -2.70 15.47
N GLN A 134 3.94 -2.46 14.32
CA GLN A 134 3.20 -1.23 14.07
C GLN A 134 1.70 -1.48 14.21
N VAL A 135 1.10 -0.87 15.23
CA VAL A 135 -0.33 -1.04 15.53
C VAL A 135 -1.10 0.16 15.03
N LYS A 136 -2.24 -0.12 14.40
CA LYS A 136 -3.21 0.89 14.00
C LYS A 136 -4.62 0.46 14.38
N PHE A 137 -5.33 1.36 15.05
CA PHE A 137 -6.76 1.26 15.26
C PHE A 137 -7.47 2.19 14.29
N TYR A 138 -8.53 1.70 13.66
CA TYR A 138 -9.31 2.48 12.71
C TYR A 138 -10.76 2.56 13.15
N ASP A 139 -11.37 3.72 13.01
CA ASP A 139 -12.79 4.01 13.27
C ASP A 139 -13.37 4.94 12.18
N ASN A 140 -12.66 5.01 11.05
CA ASN A 140 -12.86 6.00 9.99
C ASN A 140 -14.07 5.70 9.08
N ILE A 141 -14.58 4.47 9.09
CA ILE A 141 -15.82 4.11 8.39
C ILE A 141 -16.94 4.05 9.42
N SER A 142 -17.68 5.15 9.53
CA SER A 142 -18.77 5.31 10.50
C SER A 142 -20.05 5.85 9.87
N GLU A 143 -21.20 5.33 10.28
CA GLU A 143 -22.49 6.00 10.07
C GLU A 143 -22.52 7.33 10.86
N ASN A 144 -23.27 8.32 10.35
CA ASN A 144 -23.34 9.65 10.98
C ASN A 144 -23.71 9.58 12.48
N LYS A 145 -24.60 8.66 12.88
CA LYS A 145 -25.02 8.48 14.28
C LYS A 145 -23.89 8.02 15.21
N TYR A 146 -22.85 7.38 14.68
CA TYR A 146 -21.74 6.84 15.47
C TYR A 146 -20.45 7.65 15.39
N LYS A 147 -20.44 8.79 14.68
CA LYS A 147 -19.27 9.70 14.64
C LYS A 147 -18.82 10.19 16.03
N LYS A 148 -19.74 10.26 16.99
CA LYS A 148 -19.44 10.55 18.40
C LYS A 148 -18.40 9.58 18.97
N VAL A 149 -18.43 8.32 18.54
CA VAL A 149 -17.45 7.31 18.96
C VAL A 149 -16.06 7.66 18.47
N SER A 150 -15.92 8.01 17.18
CA SER A 150 -14.61 8.39 16.64
C SER A 150 -14.06 9.66 17.29
N TYR A 151 -14.92 10.66 17.54
CA TYR A 151 -14.48 11.86 18.25
C TYR A 151 -14.00 11.59 19.66
N ALA A 152 -14.69 10.72 20.40
CA ALA A 152 -14.28 10.32 21.74
C ALA A 152 -12.95 9.55 21.74
N LEU A 153 -12.57 8.90 20.65
CA LEU A 153 -11.36 8.06 20.55
C LEU A 153 -10.14 8.76 19.95
N ASN A 154 -10.33 9.88 19.24
CA ASN A 154 -9.30 10.57 18.46
C ASN A 154 -8.02 10.91 19.23
N ASP A 155 -8.14 11.26 20.51
CA ASP A 155 -7.01 11.69 21.34
C ASP A 155 -6.33 10.53 22.11
N ILE A 156 -7.02 9.40 22.28
CA ILE A 156 -6.54 8.27 23.08
C ILE A 156 -5.93 7.15 22.21
N LEU A 157 -6.53 6.83 21.06
CA LEU A 157 -6.03 5.75 20.19
C LEU A 157 -4.57 5.96 19.77
N PRO A 158 -4.14 7.15 19.30
CA PRO A 158 -2.74 7.35 18.92
C PRO A 158 -1.74 7.11 20.06
N LYS A 159 -2.14 7.41 21.30
CA LYS A 159 -1.30 7.19 22.49
C LYS A 159 -1.20 5.69 22.80
N ILE A 160 -2.32 4.97 22.71
CA ILE A 160 -2.33 3.51 22.88
C ILE A 160 -1.50 2.83 21.79
N GLU A 161 -1.65 3.23 20.52
CA GLU A 161 -0.83 2.73 19.41
C GLU A 161 0.66 2.91 19.69
N GLN A 162 1.07 4.09 20.16
CA GLN A 162 2.46 4.37 20.46
C GLN A 162 3.02 3.43 21.53
N VAL A 163 2.29 3.19 22.63
CA VAL A 163 2.73 2.27 23.68
C VAL A 163 2.78 0.84 23.16
N LEU A 164 1.81 0.45 22.32
CA LEU A 164 1.76 -0.87 21.73
C LEU A 164 2.75 -1.10 20.59
N ASN A 165 3.48 -0.09 20.12
CA ASN A 165 4.51 -0.28 19.11
C ASN A 165 5.79 -0.89 19.72
N GLN A 166 5.71 -2.16 20.10
CA GLN A 166 6.77 -2.93 20.75
C GLN A 166 7.07 -4.22 19.99
N ASP A 167 8.18 -4.87 20.34
CA ASP A 167 8.46 -6.21 19.84
C ASP A 167 7.79 -7.29 20.71
N TYR A 168 6.72 -7.89 20.19
CA TYR A 168 6.03 -9.03 20.81
C TYR A 168 6.46 -10.38 20.21
N GLY A 169 7.54 -10.42 19.43
CA GLY A 169 7.96 -11.59 18.66
C GLY A 169 6.99 -11.92 17.52
N GLY A 170 7.15 -13.10 16.92
CA GLY A 170 6.33 -13.52 15.79
C GLY A 170 6.69 -12.86 14.46
N THR A 171 5.93 -13.19 13.41
CA THR A 171 6.21 -12.74 12.04
C THR A 171 5.48 -11.46 11.63
N MET A 172 4.54 -10.98 12.46
CA MET A 172 3.68 -9.84 12.12
C MET A 172 4.44 -8.52 12.25
N GLU A 173 4.40 -7.69 11.21
CA GLU A 173 5.03 -6.36 11.19
C GLU A 173 4.00 -5.25 11.44
N HIS A 174 2.77 -5.44 10.96
CA HIS A 174 1.66 -4.51 11.18
C HIS A 174 0.43 -5.24 11.70
N LEU A 175 -0.30 -4.58 12.61
CA LEU A 175 -1.59 -5.03 13.10
C LEU A 175 -2.61 -3.92 12.97
N TRP A 176 -3.64 -4.16 12.17
CA TRP A 176 -4.74 -3.24 11.90
C TRP A 176 -6.02 -3.78 12.54
N ILE A 177 -6.68 -2.96 13.35
CA ILE A 177 -7.90 -3.33 14.05
C ILE A 177 -8.96 -2.25 13.79
N ASP A 178 -9.98 -2.60 13.03
CA ASP A 178 -11.08 -1.66 12.74
C ASP A 178 -12.19 -1.81 13.78
N LEU A 179 -12.69 -0.71 14.33
CA LEU A 179 -13.96 -0.68 15.05
C LEU A 179 -15.10 -0.52 14.04
N LEU A 180 -16.03 -1.49 14.02
CA LEU A 180 -17.17 -1.43 13.12
C LEU A 180 -18.20 -0.41 13.58
N LEU A 181 -18.29 0.73 12.88
CA LEU A 181 -19.27 1.77 13.17
C LEU A 181 -20.34 1.90 12.06
N VAL A 182 -20.61 0.81 11.34
CA VAL A 182 -21.67 0.71 10.32
C VAL A 182 -22.43 -0.61 10.52
N GLU A 183 -23.70 -0.51 10.87
CA GLU A 183 -24.48 -1.64 11.41
C GLU A 183 -24.74 -2.74 10.36
N HIS A 184 -24.96 -2.33 9.12
CA HIS A 184 -25.27 -3.22 8.00
C HIS A 184 -24.02 -3.76 7.29
N TYR A 185 -22.81 -3.35 7.71
CA TYR A 185 -21.57 -3.74 7.05
C TYR A 185 -21.04 -5.06 7.62
N LYS A 186 -20.50 -5.91 6.74
CA LYS A 186 -19.99 -7.22 7.15
C LYS A 186 -18.61 -7.08 7.80
N PRO A 187 -18.39 -7.57 9.03
CA PRO A 187 -17.08 -7.48 9.67
C PRO A 187 -16.05 -8.36 8.95
N PHE A 188 -14.80 -7.90 8.93
CA PHE A 188 -13.69 -8.70 8.44
C PHE A 188 -13.24 -9.68 9.54
N ASN A 189 -13.33 -10.97 9.23
CA ASN A 189 -12.66 -12.00 10.02
C ASN A 189 -11.15 -11.77 9.98
N PHE A 190 -10.45 -12.20 11.05
CA PHE A 190 -9.00 -12.11 11.09
C PHE A 190 -8.34 -12.74 9.88
N ARG A 191 -7.51 -11.95 9.21
CA ARG A 191 -6.67 -12.35 8.10
C ARG A 191 -5.23 -11.93 8.37
N PHE A 192 -4.31 -12.82 8.01
CA PHE A 192 -2.88 -12.51 7.98
C PHE A 192 -2.40 -12.50 6.54
N GLN A 193 -1.99 -11.33 6.05
CA GLN A 193 -1.58 -11.10 4.67
C GLN A 193 -0.07 -10.90 4.61
N LYS A 194 0.60 -11.67 3.75
CA LYS A 194 2.05 -11.54 3.55
C LYS A 194 2.44 -10.21 2.91
N ARG A 195 1.52 -9.60 2.18
CA ARG A 195 1.67 -8.26 1.62
C ARG A 195 0.31 -7.61 1.39
N VAL A 196 0.22 -6.32 1.66
CA VAL A 196 -0.93 -5.45 1.38
C VAL A 196 -0.44 -4.25 0.57
N ASN A 197 -1.25 -3.78 -0.37
CA ASN A 197 -1.02 -2.51 -1.05
C ASN A 197 -2.14 -1.56 -0.61
N ASP A 198 -1.78 -0.49 0.08
CA ASP A 198 -2.68 0.58 0.54
C ASP A 198 -2.01 1.94 0.30
N GLY A 199 -1.74 2.24 -0.98
CA GLY A 199 -0.88 3.36 -1.41
C GLY A 199 0.61 3.05 -1.27
N ASP A 200 0.98 2.33 -0.21
CA ASP A 200 2.30 1.74 0.04
C ASP A 200 2.23 0.21 0.21
N PHE A 201 3.38 -0.45 0.06
CA PHE A 201 3.49 -1.89 0.28
C PHE A 201 3.85 -2.19 1.74
N TYR A 202 2.90 -2.82 2.44
CA TYR A 202 3.08 -3.32 3.80
C TYR A 202 3.24 -4.85 3.79
N TYR A 203 4.08 -5.38 4.68
CA TYR A 203 4.37 -6.81 4.76
C TYR A 203 3.83 -7.42 6.05
N ASN A 204 3.48 -8.71 6.02
CA ASN A 204 3.09 -9.45 7.23
C ASN A 204 2.04 -8.72 8.10
N VAL A 205 0.93 -8.33 7.48
CA VAL A 205 -0.15 -7.53 8.09
C VAL A 205 -1.21 -8.46 8.68
N GLY A 206 -1.46 -8.35 9.98
CA GLY A 206 -2.67 -8.86 10.61
C GLY A 206 -3.78 -7.82 10.52
N HIS A 207 -4.97 -8.21 10.08
CA HIS A 207 -6.11 -7.31 9.96
C HIS A 207 -7.41 -8.00 10.39
N TYR A 208 -8.21 -7.32 11.20
CA TYR A 208 -9.54 -7.77 11.58
C TYR A 208 -10.43 -6.63 12.07
N THR A 209 -11.72 -6.90 12.16
CA THR A 209 -12.73 -5.96 12.68
C THR A 209 -13.17 -6.35 14.09
N ALA A 210 -13.12 -5.40 15.03
CA ALA A 210 -13.77 -5.44 16.33
C ALA A 210 -15.23 -4.94 16.18
N VAL A 211 -16.18 -5.74 16.65
CA VAL A 211 -17.61 -5.50 16.43
C VAL A 211 -18.26 -5.09 17.74
N PRO A 212 -18.75 -3.84 17.86
CA PRO A 212 -19.53 -3.44 19.02
C PRO A 212 -20.94 -4.01 18.95
N ASP A 213 -21.60 -4.13 20.10
CA ASP A 213 -23.06 -4.13 20.17
C ASP A 213 -23.58 -2.71 19.91
N PHE A 214 -24.29 -2.54 18.80
CA PHE A 214 -24.89 -1.27 18.38
C PHE A 214 -26.02 -0.81 19.30
N THR A 215 -26.74 -1.75 19.94
CA THR A 215 -27.77 -1.41 20.92
C THR A 215 -27.17 -0.68 22.11
N ILE A 216 -25.97 -1.09 22.53
CA ILE A 216 -25.24 -0.38 23.60
C ILE A 216 -24.82 1.01 23.10
N LEU A 217 -24.20 1.12 21.92
CA LEU A 217 -23.77 2.41 21.35
C LEU A 217 -24.89 3.46 21.23
N ASP A 218 -26.11 3.01 20.94
CA ASP A 218 -27.29 3.87 20.85
C ASP A 218 -27.66 4.49 22.21
N THR A 219 -27.26 3.87 23.33
CA THR A 219 -27.56 4.36 24.68
C THR A 219 -26.52 5.32 25.26
N LEU A 220 -25.27 5.26 24.78
CA LEU A 220 -24.15 6.02 25.32
C LEU A 220 -24.15 7.47 24.84
N ASN A 221 -24.07 8.43 25.76
CA ASN A 221 -24.03 9.87 25.41
C ASN A 221 -22.86 10.63 26.04
N ASP A 222 -22.18 10.06 27.02
CA ASP A 222 -20.99 10.63 27.64
C ASP A 222 -19.71 10.09 26.98
N ASP A 223 -18.74 10.98 26.73
CA ASP A 223 -17.49 10.61 26.05
C ASP A 223 -16.67 9.58 26.84
N ASN A 224 -16.69 9.60 28.19
CA ASN A 224 -15.96 8.62 28.97
C ASN A 224 -16.63 7.24 28.92
N GLU A 225 -17.97 7.19 28.96
CA GLU A 225 -18.72 5.95 28.77
C GLU A 225 -18.46 5.34 27.38
N ILE A 226 -18.46 6.19 26.34
CA ILE A 226 -18.15 5.79 24.96
C ILE A 226 -16.73 5.24 24.87
N ARG A 227 -15.73 5.94 25.44
CA ARG A 227 -14.33 5.48 25.47
C ARG A 227 -14.19 4.14 26.18
N GLN A 228 -14.77 4.04 27.37
CA GLN A 228 -14.75 2.84 28.20
C GLN A 228 -15.32 1.63 27.44
N TYR A 229 -16.45 1.81 26.77
CA TYR A 229 -17.08 0.75 25.99
C TYR A 229 -16.30 0.41 24.71
N ALA A 230 -15.92 1.40 23.90
CA ALA A 230 -15.23 1.12 22.64
C ALA A 230 -13.86 0.45 22.88
N LEU A 231 -13.13 0.86 23.91
CA LEU A 231 -11.86 0.22 24.27
C LEU A 231 -12.04 -1.17 24.88
N SER A 232 -13.17 -1.46 25.52
CA SER A 232 -13.48 -2.83 25.95
C SER A 232 -13.77 -3.73 24.76
N VAL A 233 -14.47 -3.23 23.73
CA VAL A 233 -14.69 -3.94 22.47
C VAL A 233 -13.35 -4.30 21.82
N PHE A 234 -12.41 -3.36 21.74
CA PHE A 234 -11.05 -3.65 21.28
C PHE A 234 -10.36 -4.71 22.15
N TYR A 235 -10.33 -4.54 23.48
CA TYR A 235 -9.69 -5.48 24.41
C TYR A 235 -10.19 -6.91 24.28
N HIS A 236 -11.51 -7.11 24.18
CA HIS A 236 -12.10 -8.44 24.03
C HIS A 236 -11.82 -9.02 22.64
N SER A 237 -11.83 -8.19 21.60
CA SER A 237 -11.54 -8.64 20.23
C SER A 237 -10.14 -9.23 20.07
N MET A 238 -9.16 -8.75 20.85
CA MET A 238 -7.75 -9.19 20.80
C MET A 238 -7.55 -10.66 21.16
N GLN A 239 -8.54 -11.32 21.79
CA GLN A 239 -8.51 -12.77 22.04
C GLN A 239 -8.31 -13.57 20.74
N ILE A 240 -8.70 -13.01 19.58
CA ILE A 240 -8.46 -13.67 18.29
C ILE A 240 -6.97 -13.89 18.00
N LEU A 241 -6.09 -13.01 18.48
CA LEU A 241 -4.64 -13.11 18.27
C LEU A 241 -4.06 -14.31 19.03
N GLU A 242 -4.56 -14.58 20.24
CA GLU A 242 -4.20 -15.77 21.01
C GLU A 242 -4.60 -17.05 20.26
N LYS A 243 -5.81 -17.08 19.69
CA LYS A 243 -6.30 -18.21 18.89
C LYS A 243 -5.49 -18.43 17.61
N LYS A 244 -4.78 -17.40 17.13
CA LYS A 244 -3.97 -17.42 15.90
C LYS A 244 -2.45 -17.52 16.15
N TYR A 245 -2.03 -17.76 17.39
CA TYR A 245 -0.61 -17.84 17.82
C TYR A 245 0.32 -18.56 16.83
N LYS A 246 -0.07 -19.76 16.35
CA LYS A 246 0.73 -20.55 15.39
C LYS A 246 0.91 -19.86 14.04
N GLN A 247 -0.17 -19.26 13.52
CA GLN A 247 -0.14 -18.53 12.24
C GLN A 247 0.72 -17.26 12.32
N LEU A 248 0.85 -16.69 13.52
CA LEU A 248 1.59 -15.47 13.80
C LEU A 248 3.05 -15.73 14.20
N GLY A 249 3.54 -16.98 14.08
CA GLY A 249 4.95 -17.31 14.27
C GLY A 249 5.44 -17.17 15.71
N GLY A 250 4.55 -17.32 16.70
CA GLY A 250 4.93 -17.22 18.11
C GLY A 250 4.69 -15.85 18.75
N PHE A 251 3.93 -14.97 18.07
CA PHE A 251 3.51 -13.67 18.60
C PHE A 251 2.93 -13.78 20.03
N ASN A 252 3.47 -12.99 20.96
CA ASN A 252 3.05 -13.00 22.36
C ASN A 252 1.77 -12.18 22.56
N ALA A 253 0.64 -12.73 22.11
CA ALA A 253 -0.67 -12.09 22.20
C ALA A 253 -1.10 -11.78 23.64
N LYS A 254 -0.66 -12.58 24.63
CA LYS A 254 -0.96 -12.34 26.04
C LYS A 254 -0.28 -11.06 26.54
N LYS A 255 1.01 -10.88 26.22
CA LYS A 255 1.73 -9.65 26.57
C LYS A 255 1.13 -8.44 25.83
N PHE A 256 0.86 -8.55 24.53
CA PHE A 256 0.20 -7.49 23.76
C PHE A 256 -1.11 -7.02 24.40
N ARG A 257 -1.96 -7.98 24.77
CA ARG A 257 -3.26 -7.68 25.39
C ARG A 257 -3.12 -7.12 26.80
N GLN A 258 -2.11 -7.56 27.56
CA GLN A 258 -1.79 -6.99 28.86
C GLN A 258 -1.29 -5.55 28.75
N ASP A 259 -0.35 -5.27 27.84
CA ASP A 259 0.19 -3.93 27.62
C ASP A 259 -0.93 -2.96 27.16
N PHE A 260 -1.88 -3.41 26.33
CA PHE A 260 -3.09 -2.63 26.00
C PHE A 260 -3.92 -2.33 27.25
N LYS A 261 -4.16 -3.36 28.08
CA LYS A 261 -4.93 -3.22 29.32
C LYS A 261 -4.30 -2.20 30.26
N ASP A 262 -3.00 -2.32 30.52
CA ASP A 262 -2.27 -1.45 31.43
C ASP A 262 -2.31 0.00 30.90
N THR A 263 -2.10 0.18 29.59
CA THR A 263 -2.18 1.51 28.96
C THR A 263 -3.56 2.15 29.10
N CYS A 264 -4.64 1.39 28.89
CA CYS A 264 -5.99 1.92 29.09
C CYS A 264 -6.27 2.31 30.54
N GLN A 265 -5.73 1.57 31.52
CA GLN A 265 -5.87 1.89 32.93
C GLN A 265 -5.19 3.23 33.30
N GLU A 266 -4.07 3.57 32.65
CA GLU A 266 -3.43 4.89 32.80
C GLU A 266 -4.35 6.05 32.34
N PHE A 267 -5.28 5.76 31.43
CA PHE A 267 -6.32 6.70 30.99
C PHE A 267 -7.63 6.58 31.78
N GLY A 268 -7.65 5.82 32.88
CA GLY A 268 -8.82 5.64 33.73
C GLY A 268 -9.85 4.64 33.19
N ILE A 269 -9.45 3.77 32.26
CA ILE A 269 -10.33 2.78 31.61
C ILE A 269 -10.02 1.39 32.14
N TYR A 270 -11.04 0.73 32.69
CA TYR A 270 -10.88 -0.54 33.39
C TYR A 270 -11.69 -1.65 32.74
N PHE A 271 -11.06 -2.79 32.45
CA PHE A 271 -11.73 -3.95 31.86
C PHE A 271 -12.00 -5.02 32.92
N GLU A 272 -13.21 -5.57 32.88
CA GLU A 272 -13.57 -6.81 33.59
C GLU A 272 -12.89 -8.04 32.96
#